data_AF-A0A0Q7D107-F1
#
_entry.id   AF-A0A0Q7D107-F1
#
_cell.length_a   1.000
_cell.length_b   1.000
_cell.length_c   1.000
_cell.angle_alpha   90.00
_cell.angle_beta   90.00
_cell.angle_gamma   90.00
#
_symmetry.space_group_name_H-M   'P 1'
#
loop_
_entity.id
_entity.type
_entity.pdbx_description
1 polymer ?
#
loop_
_entity_poly.entity_id
_entity_poly.type
_entity_poly.pdbx_seq_one_letter_code
_entity_poly.pdbx_strand_id
1 'polypeptide(L)'
;MKKLLAFTAAAASVMAISAPAYAARDYVWAAGSSTVFPFSTRVAENYAKKTGKKAPKVESLGTGGGIKLFCGGVGDAFPDIANASRPMKKSEFDACAAKGVKDIVQIKIGFDGIVVATDKEGADYNFKTEHLYLGLAANVLRQGKFVKNPYQTWDEIGTGLPGNRINVYGPPPTSGTRDAWVELAIEAGARKFPTAEELRSNNEKKFKELVDPMRKDGWVDAGENDNAIVGTLTKTPGSLGVFGWSYLEENMDKIKGAAVNGVKPTANTIADGSYPLARSLYIYVKKANIGVTQGLQEYLNEFVSDAATGRGGYLGSRGLISLPASQHEGQKALAQKLTPMARPAS
;
A
#
# COMPACT_ATOMS: atom_id res chain seq x y z
N MET A 1 -17.89 41.94 80.29
CA MET A 1 -18.03 40.57 79.76
C MET A 1 -18.45 40.69 78.30
N LYS A 2 -17.54 40.36 77.36
CA LYS A 2 -17.77 40.37 75.91
C LYS A 2 -17.65 38.93 75.42
N LYS A 3 -18.61 38.45 74.63
CA LYS A 3 -18.43 37.46 73.55
C LYS A 3 -19.77 37.23 72.83
N LEU A 4 -19.91 37.86 71.66
CA LEU A 4 -20.76 37.34 70.58
C LEU A 4 -19.83 36.65 69.58
N LEU A 5 -20.06 35.36 69.34
CA LEU A 5 -19.44 34.57 68.27
C LEU A 5 -20.48 34.46 67.15
N ALA A 6 -20.21 35.11 66.01
CA ALA A 6 -20.94 34.88 64.77
C ALA A 6 -20.21 33.77 64.00
N PHE A 7 -20.91 32.66 63.74
CA PHE A 7 -20.47 31.60 62.84
C PHE A 7 -20.85 31.98 61.40
N THR A 8 -19.86 32.15 60.53
CA THR A 8 -20.02 32.24 59.08
C THR A 8 -20.05 30.82 58.49
N ALA A 9 -21.15 30.45 57.85
CA ALA A 9 -21.26 29.23 57.06
C ALA A 9 -20.64 29.46 55.67
N ALA A 10 -19.57 28.73 55.35
CA ALA A 10 -18.97 28.71 54.02
C ALA A 10 -19.66 27.63 53.16
N ALA A 11 -20.40 28.06 52.15
CA ALA A 11 -20.92 27.18 51.10
C ALA A 11 -19.80 26.91 50.08
N ALA A 12 -19.28 25.68 50.03
CA ALA A 12 -18.34 25.25 49.00
C ALA A 12 -19.10 24.86 47.73
N SER A 13 -19.05 25.73 46.72
CA SER A 13 -19.51 25.45 45.36
C SER A 13 -18.50 24.55 44.65
N VAL A 14 -18.87 23.29 44.43
CA VAL A 14 -18.12 22.37 43.56
C VAL A 14 -18.37 22.79 42.11
N MET A 15 -17.42 23.52 41.51
CA MET A 15 -17.39 23.70 40.06
C MET A 15 -16.94 22.40 39.42
N ALA A 16 -17.89 21.67 38.81
CA ALA A 16 -17.56 20.59 37.89
C ALA A 16 -16.84 21.17 36.68
N ILE A 17 -15.54 20.89 36.54
CA ILE A 17 -14.77 21.20 35.34
C ILE A 17 -15.25 20.24 34.25
N SER A 18 -16.23 20.66 33.46
CA SER A 18 -16.57 19.98 32.22
C SER A 18 -15.40 20.17 31.25
N ALA A 19 -14.61 19.12 31.03
CA ALA A 19 -13.65 19.10 29.93
C ALA A 19 -14.42 19.39 28.62
N PRO A 20 -13.90 20.23 27.70
CA PRO A 20 -14.56 20.47 26.44
C PRO A 20 -14.69 19.13 25.71
N ALA A 21 -15.93 18.70 25.50
CA ALA A 21 -16.23 17.59 24.62
C ALA A 21 -15.81 18.03 23.22
N TYR A 22 -14.63 17.60 22.77
CA TYR A 22 -14.25 17.72 21.36
C TYR A 22 -15.36 17.08 20.54
N ALA A 23 -16.01 17.87 19.68
CA ALA A 23 -17.06 17.36 18.80
C ALA A 23 -16.43 16.28 17.92
N ALA A 24 -16.79 15.02 18.18
CA ALA A 24 -16.31 13.92 17.36
C ALA A 24 -16.76 14.15 15.91
N ARG A 25 -15.86 13.91 14.95
CA ARG A 25 -16.21 13.97 13.52
C ARG A 25 -17.34 12.98 13.25
N ASP A 26 -18.27 13.38 12.38
CA ASP A 26 -19.38 12.55 11.93
C ASP A 26 -19.03 11.68 10.70
N TYR A 27 -17.74 11.54 10.41
CA TYR A 27 -17.21 10.69 9.35
C TYR A 27 -15.89 10.04 9.77
N VAL A 28 -15.64 8.86 9.20
CA VAL A 28 -14.37 8.15 9.35
C VAL A 28 -13.33 8.74 8.41
N TRP A 29 -12.09 8.89 8.88
CA TRP A 29 -10.97 9.32 8.05
C TRP A 29 -9.87 8.26 7.98
N ALA A 30 -9.55 7.84 6.76
CA ALA A 30 -8.42 6.97 6.44
C ALA A 30 -7.38 7.72 5.58
N ALA A 31 -6.09 7.53 5.87
CA ALA A 31 -5.02 8.12 5.07
C ALA A 31 -3.82 7.18 4.92
N GLY A 32 -3.13 7.20 3.78
CA GLY A 32 -1.84 6.54 3.63
C GLY A 32 -1.55 5.98 2.25
N SER A 33 -1.20 4.70 2.16
CA SER A 33 -0.74 4.03 0.94
C SER A 33 -1.63 4.33 -0.28
N SER A 34 -1.01 4.78 -1.38
CA SER A 34 -1.66 4.99 -2.67
C SER A 34 -2.17 3.69 -3.30
N THR A 35 -1.59 2.56 -2.92
CA THR A 35 -2.02 1.23 -3.36
C THR A 35 -3.25 0.77 -2.60
N VAL A 36 -3.32 1.06 -1.31
CA VAL A 36 -4.49 0.71 -0.50
C VAL A 36 -5.64 1.70 -0.75
N PHE A 37 -5.34 2.93 -1.17
CA PHE A 37 -6.30 3.98 -1.50
C PHE A 37 -7.50 3.50 -2.36
N PRO A 38 -7.33 2.89 -3.54
CA PRO A 38 -8.45 2.44 -4.35
C PRO A 38 -9.32 1.37 -3.66
N PHE A 39 -8.72 0.51 -2.83
CA PHE A 39 -9.47 -0.47 -2.03
C PHE A 39 -10.26 0.22 -0.92
N SER A 40 -9.62 1.09 -0.14
CA SER A 40 -10.27 1.85 0.93
C SER A 40 -11.41 2.71 0.41
N THR A 41 -11.23 3.39 -0.71
CA THR A 41 -12.29 4.17 -1.36
C THR A 41 -13.47 3.27 -1.75
N ARG A 42 -13.20 2.08 -2.28
CA ARG A 42 -14.27 1.13 -2.66
C ARG A 42 -15.04 0.59 -1.45
N VAL A 43 -14.34 0.30 -0.35
CA VAL A 43 -14.98 -0.07 0.92
C VAL A 43 -15.81 1.11 1.45
N ALA A 44 -15.31 2.35 1.36
CA ALA A 44 -15.99 3.55 1.85
C ALA A 44 -17.32 3.79 1.11
N GLU A 45 -17.32 3.63 -0.22
CA GLU A 45 -18.53 3.68 -1.06
C GLU A 45 -19.55 2.61 -0.66
N ASN A 46 -19.11 1.36 -0.53
CA ASN A 46 -20.02 0.24 -0.18
C ASN A 46 -20.56 0.38 1.24
N TYR A 47 -19.73 0.84 2.18
CA TYR A 47 -20.14 1.18 3.53
C TYR A 47 -21.23 2.27 3.52
N ALA A 48 -21.03 3.36 2.80
CA ALA A 48 -22.01 4.43 2.70
C ALA A 48 -23.33 3.93 2.10
N LYS A 49 -23.24 3.13 1.03
CA LYS A 49 -24.41 2.51 0.39
C LYS A 49 -25.17 1.57 1.32
N LYS A 50 -24.48 0.76 2.12
CA LYS A 50 -25.09 -0.23 3.04
C LYS A 50 -25.69 0.42 4.29
N THR A 51 -25.06 1.47 4.81
CA THR A 51 -25.42 2.05 6.11
C THR A 51 -26.22 3.34 6.02
N GLY A 52 -26.22 4.00 4.86
CA GLY A 52 -26.78 5.36 4.70
C GLY A 52 -25.96 6.46 5.39
N LYS A 53 -24.83 6.12 6.01
CA LYS A 53 -23.94 7.08 6.69
C LYS A 53 -23.03 7.79 5.69
N LYS A 54 -22.42 8.90 6.11
CA LYS A 54 -21.41 9.63 5.32
C LYS A 54 -20.28 8.71 4.90
N ALA A 55 -19.87 8.80 3.65
CA ALA A 55 -18.72 8.05 3.15
C ALA A 55 -17.44 8.46 3.90
N PRO A 56 -16.61 7.50 4.34
CA PRO A 56 -15.30 7.77 4.88
C PRO A 56 -14.47 8.66 3.94
N LYS A 57 -13.78 9.66 4.50
CA LYS A 57 -12.76 10.42 3.79
C LYS A 57 -11.54 9.53 3.63
N VAL A 58 -11.05 9.34 2.40
CA VAL A 58 -9.84 8.56 2.12
C VAL A 58 -8.81 9.44 1.43
N GLU A 59 -7.58 9.46 1.93
CA GLU A 59 -6.47 10.25 1.35
C GLU A 59 -5.25 9.39 1.03
N SER A 60 -4.62 9.68 -0.11
CA SER A 60 -3.37 9.06 -0.55
C SER A 60 -2.19 9.95 -0.18
N LEU A 61 -1.37 9.50 0.78
CA LEU A 61 -0.19 10.21 1.31
C LEU A 61 1.08 9.35 1.26
N GLY A 62 0.99 8.14 0.69
CA GLY A 62 2.00 7.08 0.86
C GLY A 62 1.97 6.46 2.27
N THR A 63 2.49 5.24 2.40
CA THR A 63 2.42 4.49 3.67
C THR A 63 3.08 5.24 4.83
N GLY A 64 4.32 5.73 4.65
CA GLY A 64 5.04 6.45 5.70
C GLY A 64 4.37 7.79 6.08
N GLY A 65 3.90 8.55 5.09
CA GLY A 65 3.17 9.80 5.32
C GLY A 65 1.85 9.60 6.06
N GLY A 66 1.08 8.59 5.66
CA GLY A 66 -0.18 8.21 6.32
C GLY A 66 0.02 7.75 7.76
N ILE A 67 0.99 6.87 8.01
CA ILE A 67 1.32 6.42 9.38
C ILE A 67 1.79 7.62 10.22
N LYS A 68 2.65 8.50 9.69
CA LYS A 68 3.10 9.70 10.41
C LYS A 68 1.92 10.61 10.80
N LEU A 69 0.99 10.84 9.88
CA LEU A 69 -0.21 11.66 10.16
C LEU A 69 -1.13 10.97 11.17
N PHE A 70 -1.37 9.67 11.02
CA PHE A 70 -2.12 8.85 11.97
C PHE A 70 -1.49 8.90 13.38
N CYS A 71 -0.18 8.81 13.49
CA CYS A 71 0.56 8.83 14.76
C CYS A 71 0.76 10.24 15.34
N GLY A 72 0.19 11.29 14.72
CA GLY A 72 0.25 12.65 15.24
C GLY A 72 -0.46 12.85 16.58
N GLY A 73 -1.43 11.98 16.92
CA GLY A 73 -2.14 11.99 18.19
C GLY A 73 -3.49 11.29 18.13
N VAL A 74 -4.27 11.42 19.20
CA VAL A 74 -5.68 11.02 19.26
C VAL A 74 -6.60 12.22 18.99
N GLY A 75 -7.84 11.99 18.57
CA GLY A 75 -8.83 13.04 18.30
C GLY A 75 -9.08 13.33 16.83
N ASP A 76 -9.92 14.33 16.59
CA ASP A 76 -10.49 14.76 15.31
C ASP A 76 -9.50 15.49 14.37
N ALA A 77 -8.31 15.83 14.85
CA ALA A 77 -7.25 16.40 14.02
C ALA A 77 -6.46 15.33 13.24
N PHE A 78 -6.63 14.04 13.56
CA PHE A 78 -5.82 12.95 13.00
C PHE A 78 -6.69 11.84 12.39
N PRO A 79 -6.17 11.06 11.42
CA PRO A 79 -6.87 9.92 10.84
C PRO A 79 -7.25 8.88 11.88
N ASP A 80 -8.41 8.26 11.68
CA ASP A 80 -8.84 7.08 12.44
C ASP A 80 -8.11 5.82 11.97
N ILE A 81 -7.75 5.80 10.68
CA ILE A 81 -7.14 4.66 10.00
C ILE A 81 -5.89 5.10 9.23
N ALA A 82 -4.80 4.33 9.36
CA ALA A 82 -3.66 4.39 8.44
C ALA A 82 -3.72 3.24 7.42
N ASN A 83 -3.78 3.58 6.15
CA ASN A 83 -3.66 2.63 5.04
C ASN A 83 -2.18 2.35 4.77
N ALA A 84 -1.79 1.08 4.59
CA ALA A 84 -0.38 0.73 4.44
C ALA A 84 -0.14 -0.46 3.50
N SER A 85 0.86 -0.34 2.64
CA SER A 85 1.31 -1.40 1.73
C SER A 85 2.53 -2.18 2.24
N ARG A 86 2.81 -2.05 3.55
CA ARG A 86 3.83 -2.80 4.29
C ARG A 86 3.47 -2.82 5.78
N PRO A 87 4.07 -3.71 6.59
CA PRO A 87 3.97 -3.63 8.04
C PRO A 87 4.44 -2.27 8.58
N MET A 88 3.83 -1.82 9.68
CA MET A 88 4.30 -0.68 10.46
C MET A 88 5.67 -1.02 11.05
N LYS A 89 6.62 -0.09 10.93
CA LYS A 89 7.97 -0.26 11.49
C LYS A 89 7.95 -0.05 13.00
N LYS A 90 8.91 -0.63 13.71
CA LYS A 90 9.07 -0.39 15.16
C LYS A 90 9.20 1.10 15.49
N SER A 91 10.00 1.85 14.72
CA SER A 91 10.20 3.28 14.93
C SER A 91 8.92 4.10 14.74
N GLU A 92 8.04 3.67 13.82
CA GLU A 92 6.73 4.30 13.62
C GLU A 92 5.82 4.01 14.80
N PHE A 93 5.69 2.74 15.20
CA PHE A 93 4.90 2.35 16.36
C PHE A 93 5.33 3.10 17.64
N ASP A 94 6.64 3.20 17.88
CA ASP A 94 7.21 3.94 19.00
C ASP A 94 6.84 5.42 18.95
N ALA A 95 6.83 6.03 17.76
CA ALA A 95 6.39 7.41 17.57
C ALA A 95 4.88 7.59 17.85
N CYS A 96 4.04 6.63 17.47
CA CYS A 96 2.60 6.63 17.80
C CYS A 96 2.40 6.58 19.33
N ALA A 97 3.10 5.66 20.00
CA ALA A 97 3.01 5.51 21.46
C ALA A 97 3.45 6.77 22.20
N ALA A 98 4.52 7.44 21.74
CA ALA A 98 5.00 8.71 22.29
C ALA A 98 3.99 9.87 22.15
N LYS A 99 3.05 9.76 21.19
CA LYS A 99 1.97 10.73 20.97
C LYS A 99 0.62 10.25 21.52
N GLY A 100 0.62 9.21 22.36
CA GLY A 100 -0.58 8.70 23.04
C GLY A 100 -1.43 7.73 22.21
N VAL A 101 -1.02 7.40 20.98
CA VAL A 101 -1.68 6.39 20.14
C VAL A 101 -1.09 5.02 20.52
N LYS A 102 -1.64 4.42 21.58
CA LYS A 102 -1.09 3.19 22.21
C LYS A 102 -1.75 1.91 21.70
N ASP A 103 -3.08 1.90 21.62
CA ASP A 103 -3.85 0.73 21.21
C ASP A 103 -4.21 0.81 19.73
N ILE A 104 -3.37 0.19 18.90
CA ILE A 104 -3.55 0.13 17.44
C ILE A 104 -3.99 -1.27 17.06
N VAL A 105 -5.13 -1.40 16.36
CA VAL A 105 -5.56 -2.67 15.77
C VAL A 105 -4.97 -2.78 14.37
N GLN A 106 -4.12 -3.79 14.13
CA GLN A 106 -3.57 -4.08 12.81
C GLN A 106 -4.44 -5.12 12.12
N ILE A 107 -4.91 -4.80 10.91
CA ILE A 107 -5.63 -5.73 10.05
C ILE A 107 -4.86 -5.87 8.75
N LYS A 108 -4.48 -7.09 8.40
CA LYS A 108 -3.99 -7.42 7.07
C LYS A 108 -5.20 -7.61 6.17
N ILE A 109 -5.31 -6.88 5.07
CA ILE A 109 -6.49 -6.94 4.19
C ILE A 109 -6.30 -7.87 2.99
N GLY A 110 -5.05 -8.24 2.69
CA GLY A 110 -4.72 -9.10 1.56
C GLY A 110 -3.30 -8.87 1.08
N PHE A 111 -3.09 -9.21 -0.18
CA PHE A 111 -1.84 -9.00 -0.89
C PHE A 111 -2.08 -8.21 -2.17
N ASP A 112 -1.01 -7.59 -2.62
CA ASP A 112 -0.87 -7.02 -3.95
C ASP A 112 0.33 -7.71 -4.61
N GLY A 113 0.24 -7.92 -5.91
CA GLY A 113 1.28 -8.59 -6.69
C GLY A 113 1.35 -7.96 -8.07
N ILE A 114 2.52 -7.40 -8.42
CA ILE A 114 2.76 -6.81 -9.73
C ILE A 114 3.56 -7.79 -10.58
N VAL A 115 3.08 -8.05 -11.79
CA VAL A 115 3.73 -8.99 -12.70
C VAL A 115 4.37 -8.27 -13.87
N VAL A 116 5.42 -8.88 -14.41
CA VAL A 116 5.87 -8.62 -15.78
C VAL A 116 5.40 -9.81 -16.61
N ALA A 117 4.67 -9.57 -17.69
CA ALA A 117 4.13 -10.62 -18.54
C ALA A 117 4.49 -10.41 -20.00
N THR A 118 4.42 -11.46 -20.79
CA THR A 118 4.57 -11.43 -22.24
C THR A 118 3.57 -12.39 -22.88
N ASP A 119 3.48 -12.35 -24.21
CA ASP A 119 2.71 -13.33 -24.97
C ASP A 119 3.12 -14.76 -24.61
N LYS A 120 2.17 -15.69 -24.58
CA LYS A 120 2.42 -17.08 -24.14
C LYS A 120 3.48 -17.79 -24.98
N GLU A 121 3.51 -17.51 -26.28
CA GLU A 121 4.50 -18.06 -27.23
C GLU A 121 5.77 -17.20 -27.31
N GLY A 122 5.83 -16.09 -26.56
CA GLY A 122 7.00 -15.22 -26.47
C GLY A 122 8.19 -15.86 -25.75
N ALA A 123 9.32 -15.15 -25.71
CA ALA A 123 10.50 -15.61 -24.99
C ALA A 123 10.23 -15.74 -23.48
N ASP A 124 10.94 -16.65 -22.82
CA ASP A 124 10.95 -16.71 -21.36
C ASP A 124 11.90 -15.67 -20.78
N TYR A 125 11.49 -15.07 -19.67
CA TYR A 125 12.29 -14.09 -18.95
C TYR A 125 12.46 -14.51 -17.49
N ASN A 126 13.69 -14.37 -16.99
CA ASN A 126 14.01 -14.44 -15.57
C ASN A 126 14.80 -13.20 -15.18
N PHE A 127 14.08 -12.16 -14.76
CA PHE A 127 14.70 -10.90 -14.38
C PHE A 127 15.32 -10.98 -13.01
N LYS A 128 16.46 -10.32 -12.82
CA LYS A 128 16.80 -9.82 -11.49
C LYS A 128 16.10 -8.48 -11.28
N THR A 129 15.85 -8.10 -10.03
CA THR A 129 15.24 -6.78 -9.74
C THR A 129 16.10 -5.64 -10.31
N GLU A 130 17.43 -5.78 -10.31
CA GLU A 130 18.38 -4.88 -10.95
C GLU A 130 18.13 -4.74 -12.46
N HIS A 131 17.76 -5.83 -13.15
CA HIS A 131 17.47 -5.79 -14.59
C HIS A 131 16.25 -4.92 -14.89
N LEU A 132 15.23 -4.96 -14.02
CA LEU A 132 14.02 -4.15 -14.18
C LEU A 132 14.33 -2.66 -14.02
N TYR A 133 15.14 -2.30 -13.00
CA TYR A 133 15.65 -0.93 -12.84
C TYR A 133 16.47 -0.48 -14.06
N LEU A 134 17.48 -1.25 -14.43
CA LEU A 134 18.38 -0.93 -15.55
C LEU A 134 17.63 -0.85 -16.89
N GLY A 135 16.59 -1.64 -17.07
CA GLY A 135 15.81 -1.64 -18.32
C GLY A 135 14.83 -0.50 -18.44
N LEU A 136 14.22 -0.05 -17.34
CA LEU A 136 12.97 0.69 -17.41
C LEU A 136 12.99 2.06 -16.71
N ALA A 137 13.92 2.32 -15.79
CA ALA A 137 14.12 3.67 -15.25
C ALA A 137 14.64 4.62 -16.34
N ALA A 138 14.29 5.90 -16.27
CA ALA A 138 14.78 6.94 -17.18
C ALA A 138 16.27 7.23 -16.96
N ASN A 139 16.73 7.14 -15.70
CA ASN A 139 18.14 7.24 -15.35
C ASN A 139 18.59 6.00 -14.60
N VAL A 140 19.79 5.53 -14.94
CA VAL A 140 20.38 4.31 -14.39
C VAL A 140 21.79 4.58 -13.89
N LEU A 141 22.26 3.77 -12.94
CA LEU A 141 23.66 3.78 -12.56
C LEU A 141 24.51 3.04 -13.59
N ARG A 142 25.52 3.73 -14.12
CA ARG A 142 26.58 3.14 -14.94
C ARG A 142 27.92 3.67 -14.44
N GLN A 143 28.83 2.76 -14.10
CA GLN A 143 30.15 3.10 -13.54
C GLN A 143 30.05 4.08 -12.33
N GLY A 144 29.06 3.85 -11.45
CA GLY A 144 28.86 4.66 -10.24
C GLY A 144 28.23 6.04 -10.46
N LYS A 145 27.81 6.38 -11.69
CA LYS A 145 27.15 7.66 -12.00
C LYS A 145 25.77 7.44 -12.60
N PHE A 146 24.84 8.32 -12.23
CA PHE A 146 23.53 8.36 -12.86
C PHE A 146 23.68 8.92 -14.27
N VAL A 147 23.19 8.16 -15.26
CA VAL A 147 23.17 8.55 -16.66
C VAL A 147 21.77 8.30 -17.23
N LYS A 148 21.41 9.00 -18.30
CA LYS A 148 20.21 8.65 -19.08
C LYS A 148 20.33 7.18 -19.53
N ASN A 149 19.25 6.42 -19.41
CA ASN A 149 19.25 4.99 -19.72
C ASN A 149 19.76 4.71 -21.15
N PRO A 150 20.90 4.02 -21.32
CA PRO A 150 21.50 3.80 -22.62
C PRO A 150 21.06 2.48 -23.27
N TYR A 151 20.47 1.56 -22.50
CA TYR A 151 20.21 0.19 -22.95
C TYR A 151 19.03 0.14 -23.92
N GLN A 152 19.11 -0.65 -24.98
CA GLN A 152 18.04 -0.76 -25.98
C GLN A 152 17.41 -2.15 -26.03
N THR A 153 18.15 -3.19 -25.67
CA THR A 153 17.70 -4.58 -25.66
C THR A 153 17.94 -5.21 -24.29
N TRP A 154 17.22 -6.30 -23.99
CA TRP A 154 17.31 -6.93 -22.67
C TRP A 154 18.61 -7.69 -22.43
N ASP A 155 19.26 -8.22 -23.46
CA ASP A 155 20.54 -8.92 -23.39
C ASP A 155 21.73 -7.99 -23.09
N GLU A 156 21.63 -6.69 -23.40
CA GLU A 156 22.60 -5.67 -22.94
C GLU A 156 22.60 -5.48 -21.42
N ILE A 157 21.49 -5.81 -20.75
CA ILE A 157 21.29 -5.58 -19.31
C ILE A 157 21.76 -6.77 -18.47
N GLY A 158 21.55 -7.99 -18.96
CA GLY A 158 21.87 -9.19 -18.20
C GLY A 158 22.03 -10.42 -19.07
N THR A 159 23.09 -11.20 -18.80
CA THR A 159 23.34 -12.48 -19.46
C THR A 159 22.14 -13.42 -19.30
N GLY A 160 21.71 -14.02 -20.40
CA GLY A 160 20.58 -14.96 -20.43
C GLY A 160 19.21 -14.32 -20.61
N LEU A 161 19.12 -12.99 -20.69
CA LEU A 161 17.92 -12.32 -21.15
C LEU A 161 17.83 -12.35 -22.69
N PRO A 162 16.61 -12.40 -23.28
CA PRO A 162 16.42 -12.36 -24.73
C PRO A 162 16.93 -11.07 -25.40
N GLY A 163 17.39 -11.14 -26.65
CA GLY A 163 17.84 -9.97 -27.43
C GLY A 163 16.73 -9.03 -27.93
N ASN A 164 15.51 -9.16 -27.41
CA ASN A 164 14.38 -8.33 -27.78
C ASN A 164 14.61 -6.87 -27.37
N ARG A 165 14.13 -5.94 -28.21
CA ARG A 165 14.06 -4.52 -27.85
C ARG A 165 13.24 -4.33 -26.58
N ILE A 166 13.69 -3.42 -25.72
CA ILE A 166 12.94 -3.00 -24.53
C ILE A 166 11.70 -2.23 -25.01
N ASN A 167 10.55 -2.89 -24.96
CA ASN A 167 9.24 -2.32 -25.25
C ASN A 167 8.25 -2.86 -24.23
N VAL A 168 7.91 -2.04 -23.24
CA VAL A 168 7.09 -2.45 -22.10
C VAL A 168 5.89 -1.52 -21.99
N TYR A 169 4.71 -2.12 -22.00
CA TYR A 169 3.45 -1.43 -21.71
C TYR A 169 3.16 -1.53 -20.23
N GLY A 170 2.72 -0.44 -19.60
CA GLY A 170 2.30 -0.52 -18.22
C GLY A 170 1.45 0.66 -17.78
N PRO A 171 1.01 0.67 -16.52
CA PRO A 171 0.04 1.64 -16.02
C PRO A 171 0.55 3.08 -16.09
N PRO A 172 -0.36 4.07 -16.20
CA PRO A 172 0.01 5.47 -16.32
C PRO A 172 0.51 6.03 -14.97
N PRO A 173 1.12 7.22 -14.94
CA PRO A 173 1.60 7.86 -13.69
C PRO A 173 0.54 8.09 -12.61
N THR A 174 -0.74 8.03 -12.96
CA THR A 174 -1.89 8.21 -12.04
C THR A 174 -2.32 6.92 -11.34
N SER A 175 -1.75 5.78 -11.72
CA SER A 175 -2.18 4.46 -11.24
C SER A 175 -1.42 3.99 -9.99
N GLY A 176 -2.15 3.43 -9.02
CA GLY A 176 -1.54 2.79 -7.85
C GLY A 176 -0.69 1.55 -8.20
N THR A 177 -0.96 0.89 -9.33
CA THR A 177 -0.14 -0.20 -9.89
C THR A 177 1.22 0.33 -10.34
N ARG A 178 1.26 1.57 -10.87
CA ARG A 178 2.52 2.23 -11.24
C ARG A 178 3.35 2.56 -10.01
N ASP A 179 2.74 3.11 -8.96
CA ASP A 179 3.43 3.35 -7.68
C ASP A 179 4.03 2.05 -7.11
N ALA A 180 3.24 0.97 -7.13
CA ALA A 180 3.67 -0.37 -6.72
C ALA A 180 4.89 -0.86 -7.50
N TRP A 181 4.83 -0.72 -8.82
CA TRP A 181 5.90 -1.12 -9.72
C TRP A 181 7.19 -0.34 -9.46
N VAL A 182 7.10 0.98 -9.30
CA VAL A 182 8.25 1.83 -9.00
C VAL A 182 8.87 1.41 -7.67
N GLU A 183 8.10 1.24 -6.60
CA GLU A 183 8.61 0.85 -5.28
C GLU A 183 9.25 -0.56 -5.29
N LEU A 184 8.52 -1.55 -5.80
CA LEU A 184 8.88 -2.97 -5.67
C LEU A 184 9.90 -3.46 -6.70
N ALA A 185 9.94 -2.86 -7.88
CA ALA A 185 10.86 -3.24 -8.95
C ALA A 185 11.97 -2.21 -9.14
N ILE A 186 11.61 -0.94 -9.38
CA ILE A 186 12.57 0.07 -9.83
C ILE A 186 13.45 0.55 -8.68
N GLU A 187 12.85 1.05 -7.61
CA GLU A 187 13.57 1.46 -6.40
C GLU A 187 14.30 0.26 -5.80
N ALA A 188 13.63 -0.89 -5.63
CA ALA A 188 14.25 -2.09 -5.08
C ALA A 188 15.47 -2.57 -5.89
N GLY A 189 15.42 -2.44 -7.22
CA GLY A 189 16.53 -2.76 -8.12
C GLY A 189 17.67 -1.73 -8.01
N ALA A 190 17.35 -0.44 -7.98
CA ALA A 190 18.33 0.62 -7.80
C ALA A 190 19.10 0.48 -6.48
N ARG A 191 18.41 0.10 -5.40
CA ARG A 191 18.99 -0.08 -4.06
C ARG A 191 20.01 -1.22 -3.96
N LYS A 192 20.14 -2.06 -4.98
CA LYS A 192 21.21 -3.06 -5.08
C LYS A 192 22.56 -2.45 -5.43
N PHE A 193 22.57 -1.21 -5.91
CA PHE A 193 23.77 -0.45 -6.20
C PHE A 193 24.12 0.45 -5.01
N PRO A 194 25.34 0.34 -4.44
CA PRO A 194 25.72 1.09 -3.24
C PRO A 194 25.52 2.60 -3.35
N THR A 195 25.87 3.21 -4.48
CA THR A 195 25.69 4.65 -4.72
C THR A 195 24.23 5.09 -4.64
N ALA A 196 23.31 4.26 -5.13
CA ALA A 196 21.88 4.56 -5.10
C ALA A 196 21.31 4.37 -3.68
N GLU A 197 21.72 3.32 -2.95
CA GLU A 197 21.27 3.11 -1.56
C GLU A 197 21.83 4.18 -0.60
N GLU A 198 23.06 4.63 -0.81
CA GLU A 198 23.64 5.76 -0.08
C GLU A 198 22.86 7.04 -0.35
N LEU A 199 22.57 7.35 -1.62
CA LEU A 199 21.75 8.51 -1.97
C LEU A 199 20.36 8.43 -1.34
N ARG A 200 19.70 7.26 -1.39
CA ARG A 200 18.38 7.05 -0.77
C ARG A 200 18.43 7.33 0.74
N SER A 201 19.47 6.86 1.41
CA SER A 201 19.65 7.02 2.86
C SER A 201 19.89 8.47 3.26
N ASN A 202 20.65 9.22 2.45
CA ASN A 202 21.02 10.60 2.74
C ASN A 202 19.98 11.63 2.22
N ASN A 203 19.32 11.33 1.11
CA ASN A 203 18.38 12.22 0.43
C ASN A 203 17.35 11.43 -0.39
N GLU A 204 16.32 10.89 0.28
CA GLU A 204 15.26 10.10 -0.34
C GLU A 204 14.54 10.86 -1.47
N LYS A 205 14.32 12.17 -1.31
CA LYS A 205 13.70 13.00 -2.36
C LYS A 205 14.54 12.98 -3.64
N LYS A 206 15.86 13.17 -3.52
CA LYS A 206 16.75 13.17 -4.68
C LYS A 206 16.90 11.79 -5.32
N PHE A 207 16.89 10.73 -4.51
CA PHE A 207 16.86 9.36 -5.01
C PHE A 207 15.63 9.15 -5.91
N LYS A 208 14.44 9.48 -5.41
CA LYS A 208 13.17 9.35 -6.14
C LYS A 208 13.13 10.17 -7.42
N GLU A 209 13.59 11.43 -7.37
CA GLU A 209 13.71 12.28 -8.57
C GLU A 209 14.56 11.65 -9.69
N LEU A 210 15.56 10.84 -9.34
CA LEU A 210 16.46 10.21 -10.31
C LEU A 210 15.98 8.82 -10.75
N VAL A 211 15.40 8.04 -9.84
CA VAL A 211 15.12 6.61 -10.01
C VAL A 211 13.68 6.33 -10.47
N ASP A 212 12.70 7.06 -9.95
CA ASP A 212 11.27 6.79 -10.18
C ASP A 212 10.79 7.10 -11.61
N PRO A 213 11.28 8.16 -12.30
CA PRO A 213 10.83 8.45 -13.65
C PRO A 213 11.18 7.29 -14.59
N MET A 214 10.24 6.90 -15.44
CA MET A 214 10.48 5.84 -16.43
C MET A 214 10.88 6.37 -17.79
N ARG A 215 11.66 5.56 -18.51
CA ARG A 215 12.18 5.91 -19.83
C ARG A 215 11.04 6.07 -20.83
N LYS A 216 11.13 7.03 -21.76
CA LYS A 216 10.08 7.27 -22.77
C LYS A 216 10.27 6.50 -24.08
N ASP A 217 11.43 5.86 -24.25
CA ASP A 217 11.87 5.16 -25.46
C ASP A 217 11.82 3.63 -25.33
N GLY A 218 11.21 3.13 -24.25
CA GLY A 218 11.03 1.70 -23.96
C GLY A 218 9.92 1.38 -22.95
N TRP A 219 9.37 2.38 -22.26
CA TRP A 219 8.11 2.26 -21.53
C TRP A 219 7.00 3.04 -22.23
N VAL A 220 5.84 2.42 -22.36
CA VAL A 220 4.63 3.00 -22.93
C VAL A 220 3.55 3.00 -21.86
N ASP A 221 3.05 4.19 -21.52
CA ASP A 221 1.91 4.33 -20.62
C ASP A 221 0.64 3.82 -21.34
N ALA A 222 0.18 2.65 -20.94
CA ALA A 222 -1.16 2.18 -21.23
C ALA A 222 -2.14 2.89 -20.28
N GLY A 223 -3.38 3.13 -20.71
CA GLY A 223 -4.39 3.77 -19.85
C GLY A 223 -4.70 2.96 -18.59
N GLU A 224 -5.62 3.46 -17.75
CA GLU A 224 -6.00 2.86 -16.44
C GLU A 224 -6.59 1.43 -16.52
N ASN A 225 -6.82 0.90 -17.72
CA ASN A 225 -7.38 -0.44 -17.92
C ASN A 225 -6.27 -1.44 -18.23
N ASP A 226 -5.83 -2.19 -17.23
CA ASP A 226 -4.79 -3.22 -17.36
C ASP A 226 -5.17 -4.32 -18.38
N ASN A 227 -6.46 -4.60 -18.64
CA ASN A 227 -6.87 -5.52 -19.70
C ASN A 227 -6.43 -5.05 -21.10
N ALA A 228 -6.29 -3.74 -21.31
CA ALA A 228 -5.79 -3.20 -22.57
C ALA A 228 -4.31 -3.60 -22.78
N ILE A 229 -3.53 -3.71 -21.70
CA ILE A 229 -2.14 -4.20 -21.77
C ILE A 229 -2.14 -5.65 -22.21
N VAL A 230 -2.94 -6.52 -21.58
CA VAL A 230 -3.06 -7.94 -21.96
C VAL A 230 -3.38 -8.10 -23.45
N GLY A 231 -4.38 -7.37 -23.94
CA GLY A 231 -4.74 -7.40 -25.37
C GLY A 231 -3.62 -6.91 -26.29
N THR A 232 -2.78 -5.98 -25.82
CA THR A 232 -1.64 -5.47 -26.59
C THR A 232 -0.51 -6.51 -26.68
N LEU A 233 -0.24 -7.26 -25.62
CA LEU A 233 0.82 -8.28 -25.62
C LEU A 233 0.61 -9.34 -26.70
N THR A 234 -0.64 -9.83 -26.83
CA THR A 234 -0.99 -10.84 -27.85
C THR A 234 -0.92 -10.32 -29.29
N LYS A 235 -0.84 -9.00 -29.49
CA LYS A 235 -0.78 -8.35 -30.82
C LYS A 235 0.59 -7.76 -31.14
N THR A 236 1.48 -7.69 -30.14
CA THR A 236 2.81 -7.09 -30.26
C THR A 236 3.85 -8.10 -29.76
N PRO A 237 4.20 -9.12 -30.57
CA PRO A 237 5.17 -10.14 -30.18
C PRO A 237 6.49 -9.53 -29.69
N GLY A 238 7.04 -10.08 -28.62
CA GLY A 238 8.29 -9.62 -28.02
C GLY A 238 8.18 -8.37 -27.13
N SER A 239 6.98 -7.82 -26.94
CA SER A 239 6.73 -6.80 -25.91
C SER A 239 6.48 -7.43 -24.53
N LEU A 240 6.64 -6.62 -23.49
CA LEU A 240 6.27 -6.97 -22.12
C LEU A 240 5.15 -6.08 -21.61
N GLY A 241 4.43 -6.54 -20.60
CA GLY A 241 3.38 -5.81 -19.90
C GLY A 241 3.63 -5.81 -18.39
N VAL A 242 3.34 -4.70 -17.73
CA VAL A 242 3.35 -4.59 -16.27
C VAL A 242 1.93 -4.30 -15.78
N PHE A 243 1.40 -5.14 -14.91
CA PHE A 243 0.05 -4.99 -14.34
C PHE A 243 -0.13 -5.87 -13.09
N GLY A 244 -1.31 -5.80 -12.46
CA GLY A 244 -1.63 -6.64 -11.29
C GLY A 244 -1.79 -8.13 -11.62
N TRP A 245 -1.40 -9.00 -10.69
CA TRP A 245 -1.44 -10.47 -10.80
C TRP A 245 -2.79 -11.02 -11.29
N SER A 246 -3.91 -10.45 -10.82
CA SER A 246 -5.25 -10.93 -11.17
C SER A 246 -5.47 -11.00 -12.69
N TYR A 247 -4.92 -10.05 -13.45
CA TYR A 247 -5.03 -10.03 -14.91
C TYR A 247 -4.19 -11.12 -15.58
N LEU A 248 -3.05 -11.51 -14.99
CA LEU A 248 -2.29 -12.65 -15.47
C LEU A 248 -3.05 -13.96 -15.18
N GLU A 249 -3.58 -14.11 -13.96
CA GLU A 249 -4.35 -15.29 -13.55
C GLU A 249 -5.56 -15.53 -14.47
N GLU A 250 -6.30 -14.47 -14.81
CA GLU A 250 -7.46 -14.54 -15.70
C GLU A 250 -7.11 -14.84 -17.17
N ASN A 251 -5.84 -14.67 -17.58
CA ASN A 251 -5.42 -14.74 -18.99
C ASN A 251 -4.21 -15.67 -19.24
N MET A 252 -3.96 -16.65 -18.35
CA MET A 252 -2.85 -17.61 -18.50
C MET A 252 -2.98 -18.51 -19.74
N ASP A 253 -4.16 -18.54 -20.37
CA ASP A 253 -4.36 -19.18 -21.66
C ASP A 253 -3.64 -18.42 -22.80
N LYS A 254 -3.42 -17.10 -22.67
CA LYS A 254 -2.89 -16.20 -23.71
C LYS A 254 -1.54 -15.56 -23.39
N ILE A 255 -1.24 -15.35 -22.11
CA ILE A 255 -0.02 -14.68 -21.67
C ILE A 255 0.68 -15.48 -20.57
N LYS A 256 1.97 -15.21 -20.35
CA LYS A 256 2.76 -15.81 -19.27
C LYS A 256 3.52 -14.76 -18.49
N GLY A 257 3.68 -14.98 -17.19
CA GLY A 257 4.48 -14.14 -16.31
C GLY A 257 5.96 -14.49 -16.34
N ALA A 258 6.81 -13.48 -16.37
CA ALA A 258 8.25 -13.61 -16.17
C ALA A 258 8.58 -13.98 -14.71
N ALA A 259 9.65 -14.75 -14.52
CA ALA A 259 10.21 -14.93 -13.19
C ALA A 259 10.99 -13.67 -12.77
N VAL A 260 10.97 -13.38 -11.47
CA VAL A 260 11.80 -12.32 -10.86
C VAL A 260 12.61 -12.95 -9.74
N ASN A 261 13.94 -12.77 -9.78
CA ASN A 261 14.91 -13.43 -8.92
C ASN A 261 14.72 -14.96 -8.85
N GLY A 262 14.37 -15.59 -9.99
CA GLY A 262 14.12 -17.03 -10.08
C GLY A 262 12.75 -17.48 -9.56
N VAL A 263 11.91 -16.57 -9.05
CA VAL A 263 10.58 -16.90 -8.52
C VAL A 263 9.51 -16.49 -9.52
N LYS A 264 8.64 -17.44 -9.90
CA LYS A 264 7.47 -17.15 -10.75
C LYS A 264 6.34 -16.52 -9.95
N PRO A 265 5.54 -15.61 -10.54
CA PRO A 265 4.32 -15.14 -9.91
C PRO A 265 3.30 -16.27 -9.87
N THR A 266 2.83 -16.61 -8.68
CA THR A 266 1.74 -17.55 -8.42
C THR A 266 0.94 -17.04 -7.22
N ALA A 267 -0.31 -17.49 -7.06
CA ALA A 267 -1.09 -17.17 -5.87
C ALA A 267 -0.33 -17.54 -4.57
N ASN A 268 0.39 -18.67 -4.56
CA ASN A 268 1.17 -19.11 -3.41
C ASN A 268 2.39 -18.21 -3.14
N THR A 269 3.23 -17.98 -4.16
CA THR A 269 4.45 -17.17 -4.02
C THR A 269 4.16 -15.70 -3.69
N ILE A 270 2.99 -15.20 -4.09
CA ILE A 270 2.53 -13.86 -3.72
C ILE A 270 2.01 -13.84 -2.27
N ALA A 271 1.19 -14.83 -1.89
CA ALA A 271 0.61 -14.90 -0.54
C ALA A 271 1.63 -15.22 0.56
N ASP A 272 2.69 -15.98 0.25
CA ASP A 272 3.78 -16.22 1.21
C ASP A 272 4.86 -15.12 1.19
N GLY A 273 4.79 -14.20 0.22
CA GLY A 273 5.72 -13.08 0.07
C GLY A 273 7.08 -13.44 -0.53
N SER A 274 7.26 -14.66 -1.05
CA SER A 274 8.49 -15.09 -1.72
C SER A 274 8.66 -14.48 -3.11
N TYR A 275 7.57 -14.10 -3.78
CA TYR A 275 7.64 -13.39 -5.06
C TYR A 275 8.10 -11.93 -4.82
N PRO A 276 9.19 -11.45 -5.45
CA PRO A 276 9.80 -10.16 -5.11
C PRO A 276 8.94 -8.93 -5.34
N LEU A 277 7.95 -9.03 -6.24
CA LEU A 277 7.05 -7.93 -6.59
C LEU A 277 5.67 -8.08 -5.94
N ALA A 278 5.62 -8.81 -4.82
CA ALA A 278 4.45 -8.92 -3.95
C ALA A 278 4.63 -8.12 -2.67
N ARG A 279 3.51 -7.71 -2.07
CA ARG A 279 3.50 -7.11 -0.73
C ARG A 279 2.20 -7.36 -0.01
N SER A 280 2.29 -7.32 1.31
CA SER A 280 1.12 -7.40 2.19
C SER A 280 0.48 -6.02 2.35
N LEU A 281 -0.85 -5.98 2.31
CA LEU A 281 -1.63 -4.77 2.49
C LEU A 281 -2.29 -4.77 3.87
N TYR A 282 -2.35 -3.60 4.50
CA TYR A 282 -2.82 -3.42 5.86
C TYR A 282 -3.67 -2.16 6.01
N ILE A 283 -4.53 -2.19 7.02
CA ILE A 283 -5.07 -1.01 7.67
C ILE A 283 -4.71 -1.06 9.16
N TYR A 284 -4.40 0.09 9.74
CA TYR A 284 -4.18 0.26 11.18
C TYR A 284 -5.26 1.17 11.74
N VAL A 285 -5.95 0.73 12.79
CA VAL A 285 -7.09 1.46 13.36
C VAL A 285 -6.77 1.88 14.79
N LYS A 286 -7.06 3.14 15.15
CA LYS A 286 -6.98 3.57 16.55
C LYS A 286 -8.13 2.97 17.33
N LYS A 287 -7.84 2.07 18.26
CA LYS A 287 -8.87 1.50 19.14
C LYS A 287 -9.59 2.59 19.94
N ALA A 288 -8.86 3.61 20.38
CA ALA A 288 -9.41 4.75 21.12
C ALA A 288 -10.51 5.54 20.37
N ASN A 289 -10.57 5.43 19.04
CA ASN A 289 -11.57 6.11 18.23
C ASN A 289 -12.84 5.25 18.01
N ILE A 290 -12.80 3.96 18.35
CA ILE A 290 -13.97 3.08 18.24
C ILE A 290 -15.01 3.47 19.29
N GLY A 291 -16.25 3.69 18.85
CA GLY A 291 -17.33 4.18 19.70
C GLY A 291 -17.32 5.70 19.90
N VAL A 292 -16.28 6.40 19.42
CA VAL A 292 -16.18 7.87 19.42
C VAL A 292 -16.45 8.40 18.02
N THR A 293 -15.69 7.94 17.02
CA THR A 293 -15.92 8.29 15.61
C THR A 293 -17.09 7.47 15.07
N GLN A 294 -18.14 8.16 14.63
CA GLN A 294 -19.34 7.51 14.12
C GLN A 294 -19.01 6.64 12.90
N GLY A 295 -19.39 5.36 12.96
CA GLY A 295 -19.23 4.45 11.83
C GLY A 295 -17.89 3.73 11.72
N LEU A 296 -16.92 4.01 12.60
CA LEU A 296 -15.59 3.43 12.51
C LEU A 296 -15.60 1.90 12.66
N GLN A 297 -16.38 1.36 13.60
CA GLN A 297 -16.50 -0.08 13.79
C GLN A 297 -17.14 -0.75 12.57
N GLU A 298 -18.20 -0.16 12.03
CA GLU A 298 -18.90 -0.70 10.87
C GLU A 298 -18.04 -0.64 9.60
N TYR A 299 -17.24 0.41 9.43
CA TYR A 299 -16.29 0.51 8.33
C TYR A 299 -15.15 -0.51 8.45
N LEU A 300 -14.62 -0.72 9.65
CA LEU A 300 -13.65 -1.78 9.95
C LEU A 300 -14.26 -3.17 9.66
N ASN A 301 -15.51 -3.41 10.07
CA ASN A 301 -16.21 -4.67 9.81
C ASN A 301 -16.46 -4.90 8.31
N GLU A 302 -16.79 -3.85 7.55
CA GLU A 302 -16.94 -3.94 6.09
C GLU A 302 -15.65 -4.36 5.42
N PHE A 303 -14.50 -3.80 5.84
CA PHE A 303 -13.18 -4.19 5.32
C PHE A 303 -12.92 -5.69 5.43
N VAL A 304 -13.18 -6.29 6.59
CA VAL A 304 -12.93 -7.72 6.83
C VAL A 304 -14.09 -8.63 6.42
N SER A 305 -15.15 -8.08 5.83
CA SER A 305 -16.29 -8.87 5.38
C SER A 305 -15.91 -9.81 4.22
N ASP A 306 -16.62 -10.94 4.11
CA ASP A 306 -16.47 -11.86 2.97
C ASP A 306 -16.74 -11.18 1.63
N ALA A 307 -17.72 -10.27 1.61
CA ALA A 307 -18.05 -9.51 0.42
C ALA A 307 -16.92 -8.58 -0.03
N ALA A 308 -16.08 -8.09 0.88
CA ALA A 308 -14.99 -7.15 0.56
C ALA A 308 -13.67 -7.87 0.26
N THR A 309 -13.04 -8.42 1.29
CA THR A 309 -11.68 -9.01 1.25
C THR A 309 -11.68 -10.52 1.16
N GLY A 310 -12.83 -11.17 1.39
CA GLY A 310 -12.98 -12.61 1.22
C GLY A 310 -12.75 -13.06 -0.22
N ARG A 311 -12.54 -14.37 -0.42
CA ARG A 311 -12.33 -14.94 -1.76
C ARG A 311 -13.55 -14.68 -2.64
N GLY A 312 -13.34 -14.06 -3.80
CA GLY A 312 -14.42 -13.64 -4.71
C GLY A 312 -15.12 -12.33 -4.30
N GLY A 313 -14.62 -11.65 -3.27
CA GLY A 313 -15.12 -10.36 -2.83
C GLY A 313 -14.87 -9.25 -3.86
N TYR A 314 -15.60 -8.14 -3.72
CA TYR A 314 -15.59 -7.04 -4.69
C TYR A 314 -14.25 -6.29 -4.78
N LEU A 315 -13.32 -6.51 -3.84
CA LEU A 315 -11.97 -5.93 -3.94
C LEU A 315 -11.07 -6.76 -4.86
N GLY A 316 -11.39 -8.04 -5.09
CA GLY A 316 -10.64 -8.90 -6.00
C GLY A 316 -10.61 -8.37 -7.43
N SER A 317 -11.73 -7.86 -7.93
CA SER A 317 -11.82 -7.22 -9.24
C SER A 317 -11.05 -5.90 -9.37
N ARG A 318 -10.50 -5.38 -8.26
CA ARG A 318 -9.59 -4.23 -8.24
C ARG A 318 -8.13 -4.64 -8.02
N GLY A 319 -7.83 -5.93 -8.10
CA GLY A 319 -6.47 -6.48 -7.97
C GLY A 319 -6.08 -6.91 -6.56
N LEU A 320 -7.00 -6.87 -5.58
CA LEU A 320 -6.70 -7.41 -4.25
C LEU A 320 -6.62 -8.94 -4.30
N ILE A 321 -5.51 -9.48 -3.85
CA ILE A 321 -5.36 -10.93 -3.65
C ILE A 321 -5.81 -11.26 -2.22
N SER A 322 -6.91 -11.98 -2.10
CA SER A 322 -7.50 -12.34 -0.81
C SER A 322 -6.54 -13.17 0.04
N LEU A 323 -6.64 -12.98 1.35
CA LEU A 323 -5.99 -13.87 2.31
C LEU A 323 -6.52 -15.30 2.17
N PRO A 324 -5.71 -16.32 2.52
CA PRO A 324 -6.23 -17.66 2.78
C PRO A 324 -7.38 -17.60 3.81
N ALA A 325 -8.40 -18.45 3.64
CA ALA A 325 -9.63 -18.39 4.43
C ALA A 325 -9.37 -18.37 5.95
N SER A 326 -8.45 -19.21 6.45
CA SER A 326 -8.08 -19.24 7.87
C SER A 326 -7.46 -17.93 8.36
N GLN A 327 -6.63 -17.27 7.53
CA GLN A 327 -6.07 -15.97 7.87
C GLN A 327 -7.14 -14.88 7.86
N HIS A 328 -8.04 -14.90 6.85
CA HIS A 328 -9.16 -13.96 6.74
C HIS A 328 -10.09 -14.02 7.96
N GLU A 329 -10.48 -15.22 8.39
CA GLU A 329 -11.25 -15.42 9.63
C GLU A 329 -10.50 -14.90 10.87
N GLY A 330 -9.18 -15.09 10.92
CA GLY A 330 -8.34 -14.49 11.96
C GLY A 330 -8.42 -12.97 11.97
N GLN A 331 -8.43 -12.32 10.79
CA GLN A 331 -8.57 -10.85 10.70
C GLN A 331 -9.96 -10.37 11.12
N LYS A 332 -11.03 -11.11 10.80
CA LYS A 332 -12.38 -10.83 11.32
C LYS A 332 -12.41 -10.87 12.84
N ALA A 333 -11.81 -11.90 13.44
CA ALA A 333 -11.75 -12.02 14.88
C ALA A 333 -10.96 -10.87 15.54
N LEU A 334 -9.84 -10.44 14.94
CA LEU A 334 -9.06 -9.27 15.41
C LEU A 334 -9.89 -7.98 15.34
N ALA A 335 -10.62 -7.76 14.25
CA ALA A 335 -11.49 -6.60 14.05
C ALA A 335 -12.67 -6.57 15.05
N GLN A 336 -13.29 -7.72 15.32
CA GLN A 336 -14.39 -7.84 16.29
C GLN A 336 -13.92 -7.66 17.73
N LYS A 337 -12.79 -8.26 18.10
CA LYS A 337 -12.23 -8.18 19.47
C LYS A 337 -11.44 -6.90 19.72
N LEU A 338 -11.16 -6.13 18.67
CA LEU A 338 -10.31 -4.94 18.70
C LEU A 338 -8.97 -5.24 19.41
N THR A 339 -8.34 -6.35 19.02
CA THR A 339 -7.10 -6.81 19.63
C THR A 339 -5.96 -5.88 19.19
N PRO A 340 -5.29 -5.18 20.13
CA PRO A 340 -4.15 -4.34 19.78
C PRO A 340 -3.00 -5.19 19.22
N MET A 341 -2.30 -4.65 18.24
CA MET A 341 -1.08 -5.25 17.71
C MET A 341 0.03 -5.24 18.76
N ALA A 342 0.92 -6.22 18.69
CA ALA A 342 2.17 -6.16 19.42
C ALA A 342 3.10 -5.11 18.80
N ARG A 343 4.01 -4.57 19.62
CA ARG A 343 5.11 -3.73 19.13
C ARG A 343 5.92 -4.51 18.07
N PRO A 344 6.14 -3.98 16.86
CA PRO A 344 6.95 -4.64 15.85
C PRO A 344 8.39 -4.93 16.33
N ALA A 345 8.96 -6.04 15.90
CA ALA A 345 10.32 -6.43 16.26
C ALA A 345 11.40 -5.53 15.62
N SER A 346 11.13 -5.00 14.41
CA SER A 346 12.05 -4.21 13.59
C SER A 346 11.41 -2.95 13.02
#